data_AF-A0A7Y3DR50-F1
#
_entry.id   AF-A0A7Y3DR50-F1
#
_cell.length_a   1.000
_cell.length_b   1.000
_cell.length_c   1.000
_cell.angle_alpha   90.00
_cell.angle_beta   90.00
_cell.angle_gamma   90.00
#
_symmetry.space_group_name_H-M   'P 1'
#
loop_
_entity.id
_entity.type
_entity.pdbx_description
1 polymer ?
#
loop_
_entity_poly.entity_id
_entity_poly.type
_entity_poly.pdbx_seq_one_letter_code
_entity_poly.pdbx_strand_id
1 'polypeptide(L)'
;MKNFEFPQKDMQYQAPTLFIGIFYAFLLVWTSICLLLIRSMSTSAGWPLALMVMVVFVMIYTWYFSLGISHKIGLARGGEIELTSFRKVIRINAAEIALVEGPKLVVIPYGFIRFRLDREKAYLFSCITDEALQQILKAMRTINRHIRFKGL
;
A
#
# COMPACT_ATOMS: atom_id res chain seq x y z
N MET A 1 -17.15 28.11 16.78
CA MET A 1 -16.53 27.12 15.87
C MET A 1 -15.20 27.71 15.41
N LYS A 2 -14.06 27.06 15.71
CA LYS A 2 -12.74 27.57 15.27
C LYS A 2 -12.61 27.29 13.78
N ASN A 3 -12.58 28.34 12.96
CA ASN A 3 -12.15 28.26 11.57
C ASN A 3 -10.66 27.93 11.58
N PHE A 4 -10.34 26.65 11.37
CA PHE A 4 -8.97 26.24 11.11
C PHE A 4 -8.71 26.48 9.63
N GLU A 5 -7.89 27.48 9.34
CA GLU A 5 -7.29 27.67 8.04
C GLU A 5 -6.38 26.46 7.78
N PHE A 6 -6.82 25.56 6.89
CA PHE A 6 -5.97 24.50 6.39
C PHE A 6 -4.77 25.16 5.69
N PRO A 7 -3.52 24.83 6.04
CA PRO A 7 -2.37 25.40 5.36
C PRO A 7 -2.50 25.09 3.86
N GLN A 8 -2.40 26.13 3.02
CA GLN A 8 -2.63 26.15 1.56
C GLN A 8 -1.83 25.15 0.69
N LYS A 9 -1.07 24.25 1.31
CA LYS A 9 -0.13 23.35 0.65
C LYS A 9 -0.82 22.01 0.41
N ASP A 10 -0.94 21.60 -0.85
CA ASP A 10 -1.29 20.21 -1.18
C ASP A 10 -0.27 19.30 -0.49
N MET A 11 -0.69 18.68 0.61
CA MET A 11 0.21 17.83 1.40
C MET A 11 0.35 16.52 0.64
N GLN A 12 1.53 16.32 0.06
CA GLN A 12 1.86 15.09 -0.64
C GLN A 12 2.94 14.36 0.14
N TYR A 13 2.64 13.11 0.47
CA TYR A 13 3.62 12.17 0.95
C TYR A 13 3.96 11.20 -0.17
N GLN A 14 5.25 11.04 -0.42
CA GLN A 14 5.80 10.03 -1.31
C GLN A 14 6.62 9.04 -0.50
N ALA A 15 6.29 7.76 -0.63
CA ALA A 15 7.01 6.71 0.04
C ALA A 15 8.48 6.67 -0.41
N PRO A 16 9.42 6.30 0.49
CA PRO A 16 10.84 6.21 0.16
C PRO A 16 11.06 5.31 -1.06
N THR A 17 11.61 5.88 -2.13
CA THR A 17 11.88 5.16 -3.39
C THR A 17 12.80 3.97 -3.19
N LEU A 18 13.72 4.05 -2.23
CA LEU A 18 14.59 2.95 -1.83
C LEU A 18 13.78 1.75 -1.29
N PHE A 19 12.80 2.00 -0.43
CA PHE A 19 11.97 0.94 0.15
C PHE A 19 11.11 0.26 -0.91
N ILE A 20 10.53 1.07 -1.81
CA ILE A 20 9.80 0.57 -2.98
C ILE A 20 10.72 -0.30 -3.85
N GLY A 21 11.93 0.20 -4.15
CA GLY A 21 12.91 -0.50 -4.97
C GLY A 21 13.31 -1.85 -4.37
N ILE A 22 13.60 -1.92 -3.07
CA ILE A 22 13.92 -3.16 -2.36
C ILE A 22 12.76 -4.16 -2.44
N PHE A 23 11.52 -3.70 -2.24
CA PHE A 23 10.34 -4.56 -2.32
C PHE A 23 10.18 -5.18 -3.72
N TYR A 24 10.29 -4.38 -4.78
CA TYR A 24 10.19 -4.88 -6.15
C TYR A 24 11.40 -5.72 -6.57
N ALA A 25 12.59 -5.45 -6.04
CA ALA A 25 13.75 -6.32 -6.22
C ALA A 25 13.50 -7.71 -5.62
N PHE A 26 12.94 -7.78 -4.41
CA PHE A 26 12.54 -9.05 -3.79
C PHE A 26 11.46 -9.77 -4.61
N LEU A 27 10.50 -9.03 -5.16
CA LEU A 27 9.48 -9.59 -6.06
C LEU A 27 10.08 -10.18 -7.35
N LEU A 28 11.12 -9.57 -7.91
CA LEU A 28 11.86 -10.10 -9.06
C LEU A 28 12.66 -11.36 -8.71
N VAL A 29 13.30 -11.40 -7.54
CA VAL A 29 13.98 -12.60 -7.04
C VAL A 29 12.98 -13.73 -6.85
N TRP A 30 11.84 -13.46 -6.22
CA TRP A 30 10.75 -14.42 -6.07
C TRP A 30 10.26 -14.95 -7.43
N THR A 31 10.06 -14.07 -8.40
CA THR A 31 9.66 -14.45 -9.76
C THR A 31 10.68 -15.36 -10.42
N SER A 32 11.98 -15.06 -10.27
CA SER A 32 13.06 -15.91 -10.77
C SER A 32 13.02 -17.30 -10.15
N ILE A 33 12.77 -17.40 -8.84
CA ILE A 33 12.60 -18.69 -8.15
C ILE A 33 11.40 -19.45 -8.70
N CYS A 34 10.24 -18.80 -8.89
CA CYS A 34 9.06 -19.43 -9.50
C CYS A 34 9.35 -19.95 -10.91
N LEU A 35 10.06 -19.18 -11.74
CA LEU A 35 10.44 -19.60 -13.09
C LEU A 35 11.41 -20.78 -13.09
N LEU A 36 12.38 -20.80 -12.18
CA LEU A 36 13.30 -21.93 -11.99
C LEU A 36 12.53 -23.19 -11.56
N LEU A 37 11.57 -23.06 -10.66
CA LEU A 37 10.69 -24.15 -10.23
C LEU A 37 9.86 -24.69 -11.41
N ILE A 38 9.22 -23.81 -12.18
CA ILE A 38 8.44 -24.21 -13.37
C ILE A 38 9.35 -24.92 -14.38
N ARG A 39 10.56 -24.39 -14.63
CA ARG A 39 11.52 -25.00 -15.56
C ARG A 39 11.93 -26.40 -15.10
N SER A 40 12.26 -26.56 -13.82
CA SER A 40 12.63 -27.86 -13.23
C SER A 40 11.48 -28.88 -13.30
N MET A 41 10.25 -28.41 -13.07
CA MET A 41 9.03 -29.23 -13.20
C MET A 41 8.76 -29.66 -14.63
N SER A 42 8.97 -28.77 -15.61
CA SER A 42 8.75 -29.07 -17.02
C SER A 42 9.70 -30.15 -17.55
N THR A 43 10.89 -30.31 -16.96
CA THR A 43 11.86 -31.34 -17.34
C THR A 43 11.62 -32.68 -16.66
N SER A 44 10.82 -32.71 -15.59
CA SER A 44 10.50 -33.94 -14.85
C SER A 44 9.14 -34.46 -15.29
N ALA A 45 9.13 -35.53 -16.10
CA ALA A 45 7.95 -36.10 -16.78
C ALA A 45 6.83 -36.68 -15.87
N GLY A 46 6.79 -36.35 -14.58
CA GLY A 46 5.85 -36.93 -13.60
C GLY A 46 5.09 -35.92 -12.74
N TRP A 47 5.26 -34.60 -12.95
CA TRP A 47 4.58 -33.61 -12.12
C TRP A 47 3.19 -33.22 -12.65
N PRO A 48 2.18 -33.03 -11.77
CA PRO A 48 0.83 -32.69 -12.21
C PRO A 48 0.77 -31.33 -12.89
N LEU A 49 0.15 -31.26 -14.08
CA LEU A 49 -0.12 -30.00 -14.80
C LEU A 49 -0.82 -28.96 -13.92
N ALA A 50 -1.70 -29.42 -13.02
CA ALA A 50 -2.39 -28.59 -12.04
C ALA A 50 -1.42 -27.78 -11.14
N LEU A 51 -0.25 -28.33 -10.80
CA LEU A 51 0.70 -27.68 -9.93
C LEU A 51 1.45 -26.54 -10.64
N MET A 52 1.78 -26.72 -11.93
CA MET A 52 2.35 -25.64 -12.75
C MET A 52 1.36 -24.48 -12.90
N VAL A 53 0.09 -24.79 -13.19
CA VAL A 53 -0.98 -23.79 -13.27
C VAL A 53 -1.13 -23.05 -11.94
N MET A 54 -1.09 -23.76 -10.81
CA MET A 54 -1.14 -23.16 -9.47
C MET A 54 0.02 -22.18 -9.25
N VAL A 55 1.26 -22.55 -9.59
CA VAL A 55 2.43 -21.66 -9.41
C VAL A 55 2.30 -20.41 -10.29
N VAL A 56 1.91 -20.56 -11.56
CA VAL A 56 1.69 -19.43 -12.47
C VAL A 56 0.58 -18.52 -11.94
N PHE A 57 -0.52 -19.09 -11.46
CA PHE A 57 -1.62 -18.34 -10.85
C PHE A 57 -1.17 -17.53 -9.64
N VAL A 58 -0.44 -18.16 -8.71
CA VAL A 58 0.11 -17.49 -7.52
C VAL A 58 1.08 -16.37 -7.93
N MET A 59 1.92 -16.60 -8.93
CA MET A 59 2.84 -15.59 -9.46
C MET A 59 2.07 -14.38 -10.00
N ILE A 60 1.10 -14.59 -10.88
CA ILE A 60 0.27 -13.50 -11.45
C ILE A 60 -0.47 -12.75 -10.33
N TYR A 61 -1.09 -13.48 -9.40
CA TYR A 61 -1.82 -12.88 -8.29
C TYR A 61 -0.92 -12.04 -7.38
N THR A 62 0.29 -12.53 -7.09
CA THR A 62 1.28 -11.81 -6.29
C THR A 62 1.69 -10.50 -6.95
N TRP A 63 1.95 -10.52 -8.26
CA TRP A 63 2.25 -9.31 -9.04
C TRP A 63 1.07 -8.34 -9.06
N TYR A 64 -0.12 -8.85 -9.35
CA TYR A 64 -1.36 -8.06 -9.39
C TYR A 64 -1.62 -7.34 -8.06
N PHE A 65 -1.43 -8.03 -6.94
CA PHE A 65 -1.57 -7.44 -5.61
C PHE A 65 -0.46 -6.44 -5.32
N SER A 66 0.79 -6.77 -5.64
CA SER A 66 1.97 -5.92 -5.39
C SER A 66 1.88 -4.57 -6.13
N LEU A 67 1.44 -4.57 -7.38
CA LEU A 67 1.22 -3.35 -8.17
C LEU A 67 0.04 -2.49 -7.69
N GLY A 68 -0.86 -3.10 -6.91
CA GLY A 68 -1.96 -2.43 -6.25
C GLY A 68 -1.57 -1.66 -4.98
N ILE A 69 -0.32 -1.79 -4.51
CA ILE A 69 0.16 -1.05 -3.35
C ILE A 69 0.49 0.38 -3.76
N SER A 70 -0.11 1.35 -3.06
CA SER A 70 0.09 2.77 -3.24
C SER A 70 1.46 3.20 -2.73
N HIS A 71 2.09 4.13 -3.43
CA HIS A 71 3.39 4.70 -3.07
C HIS A 71 3.34 6.21 -2.85
N LYS A 72 2.21 6.86 -3.16
CA LYS A 72 1.97 8.27 -2.85
C LYS A 72 0.59 8.42 -2.23
N ILE A 73 0.48 9.35 -1.30
CA ILE A 73 -0.79 9.83 -0.76
C ILE A 73 -0.78 11.36 -0.79
N GLY A 74 -1.82 11.94 -1.36
CA GLY A 74 -2.09 13.37 -1.35
C GLY A 74 -3.35 13.65 -0.55
N LEU A 75 -3.36 14.75 0.20
CA LEU A 75 -4.57 15.31 0.79
C LEU A 75 -4.90 16.63 0.09
N ALA A 76 -6.04 16.66 -0.59
CA ALA A 76 -6.55 17.83 -1.30
C ALA A 76 -7.46 18.69 -0.40
N ARG A 77 -7.67 19.94 -0.83
CA ARG A 77 -8.35 21.02 -0.08
C ARG A 77 -9.77 20.70 0.41
N GLY A 78 -10.46 19.75 -0.23
CA GLY A 78 -11.82 19.32 0.13
C GLY A 78 -11.90 18.14 1.12
N GLY A 79 -10.76 17.70 1.67
CA GLY A 79 -10.70 16.45 2.45
C GLY A 79 -10.71 15.21 1.56
N GLU A 80 -10.50 15.37 0.26
CA GLU A 80 -10.26 14.25 -0.66
C GLU A 80 -8.83 13.76 -0.50
N ILE A 81 -8.66 12.44 -0.46
CA ILE A 81 -7.39 11.76 -0.39
C ILE A 81 -7.17 11.06 -1.71
N GLU A 82 -6.00 11.28 -2.30
CA GLU A 82 -5.55 10.63 -3.51
C GLU A 82 -4.45 9.64 -3.18
N LEU A 83 -4.73 8.36 -3.33
CA LEU A 83 -3.78 7.25 -3.17
C LEU A 83 -3.34 6.77 -4.54
N THR A 84 -2.06 7.00 -4.87
CA THR A 84 -1.51 6.63 -6.17
C THR A 84 -0.70 5.35 -6.06
N SER A 85 -1.10 4.36 -6.83
CA SER A 85 -0.43 3.06 -6.99
C SER A 85 0.12 2.93 -8.41
N PHE A 86 0.95 1.93 -8.68
CA PHE A 86 1.42 1.67 -10.04
C PHE A 86 0.27 1.26 -10.98
N ARG A 87 -0.75 0.61 -10.43
CA ARG A 87 -1.91 0.15 -11.21
C ARG A 87 -3.05 1.16 -11.33
N LYS A 88 -3.36 1.89 -10.26
CA LYS A 88 -4.53 2.77 -10.20
C LYS A 88 -4.33 3.94 -9.25
N VAL A 89 -5.05 5.01 -9.51
CA VAL A 89 -5.20 6.16 -8.61
C VAL A 89 -6.58 6.05 -7.96
N ILE A 90 -6.62 6.05 -6.63
CA ILE A 90 -7.86 6.00 -5.84
C ILE A 90 -8.09 7.38 -5.24
N ARG A 91 -9.24 7.99 -5.54
CA ARG A 91 -9.68 9.26 -4.95
C ARG A 91 -10.88 9.00 -4.06
N ILE A 92 -10.73 9.28 -2.77
CA ILE A 92 -11.71 8.94 -1.73
C ILE A 92 -11.84 10.11 -0.75
N ASN A 93 -13.01 10.29 -0.16
CA ASN A 93 -13.16 11.30 0.88
C ASN A 93 -12.59 10.77 2.22
N ALA A 94 -11.85 11.59 2.95
CA ALA A 94 -11.32 11.25 4.28
C ALA A 94 -12.42 10.85 5.28
N ALA A 95 -13.64 11.37 5.09
CA ALA A 95 -14.80 11.00 5.89
C ALA A 95 -15.24 9.53 5.70
N GLU A 96 -14.92 8.91 4.56
CA GLU A 96 -15.30 7.52 4.24
C GLU A 96 -14.28 6.49 4.75
N ILE A 97 -13.15 6.93 5.30
CA ILE A 97 -12.15 6.02 5.86
C ILE A 97 -12.58 5.59 7.26
N ALA A 98 -12.91 4.32 7.41
CA ALA A 98 -13.37 3.76 8.68
C ALA A 98 -12.20 3.45 9.64
N LEU A 99 -11.07 2.99 9.11
CA LEU A 99 -9.95 2.51 9.92
C LEU A 99 -8.62 2.68 9.17
N VAL A 100 -7.61 3.14 9.90
CA VAL A 100 -6.21 3.18 9.45
C VAL A 100 -5.40 2.28 10.36
N GLU A 101 -4.85 1.21 9.80
CA GLU A 101 -3.94 0.30 10.51
C GLU A 101 -2.49 0.66 10.13
N GLY A 102 -1.67 1.00 11.11
CA GLY A 102 -0.25 1.19 10.93
C GLY A 102 0.52 -0.12 10.79
N PRO A 103 1.83 -0.03 10.50
CA PRO A 103 2.69 -1.20 10.46
C PRO A 103 2.64 -1.97 11.78
N LYS A 104 2.29 -3.26 11.72
CA LYS A 104 2.28 -4.13 12.92
C LYS A 104 3.67 -4.38 13.49
N LEU A 105 4.71 -4.17 12.68
CA LEU A 105 6.11 -4.32 13.08
C LEU A 105 6.61 -2.99 13.63
N VAL A 106 6.42 -2.77 14.93
CA VAL A 106 6.83 -1.54 15.65
C VAL A 106 8.35 -1.31 15.60
N VAL A 107 9.13 -2.36 15.33
CA VAL A 107 10.62 -2.33 15.36
C VAL A 107 11.22 -1.64 14.13
N ILE A 108 10.51 -1.62 12.99
CA ILE A 108 11.04 -1.04 11.74
C ILE A 108 10.17 0.17 11.38
N PRO A 109 10.75 1.36 11.17
CA PRO A 109 10.00 2.57 10.86
C PRO A 109 9.32 2.52 9.48
N TYR A 110 9.70 1.54 8.64
CA TYR A 110 9.15 1.26 7.33
C TYR A 110 8.10 0.15 7.39
N GLY A 111 7.00 0.34 6.70
CA GLY A 111 5.97 -0.68 6.58
C GLY A 111 4.84 -0.30 5.66
N PHE A 112 3.69 -0.90 5.91
CA PHE A 112 2.46 -0.67 5.14
C PHE A 112 1.41 -0.08 6.05
N ILE A 113 0.88 1.08 5.69
CA ILE A 113 -0.37 1.57 6.26
C ILE A 113 -1.51 0.99 5.44
N ARG A 114 -2.46 0.39 6.13
CA ARG A 114 -3.68 -0.12 5.53
C ARG A 114 -4.82 0.85 5.80
N PHE A 115 -5.39 1.37 4.74
CA PHE A 115 -6.64 2.11 4.76
C PHE A 115 -7.79 1.15 4.51
N ARG A 116 -8.72 1.08 5.45
CA ARG A 116 -9.98 0.35 5.29
C ARG A 116 -11.06 1.35 4.92
N LEU A 117 -11.51 1.24 3.68
CA LEU A 117 -12.65 1.95 3.15
C LEU A 117 -13.89 1.04 3.24
N ASP A 118 -15.07 1.60 3.00
CA ASP A 118 -16.33 0.85 3.04
C ASP A 118 -16.37 -0.29 2.00
N ARG A 119 -15.78 -0.08 0.82
CA ARG A 119 -15.83 -1.05 -0.29
C ARG A 119 -14.48 -1.63 -0.68
N GLU A 120 -13.38 -1.00 -0.27
CA GLU A 120 -12.04 -1.39 -0.68
C GLU A 120 -11.03 -1.33 0.48
N LYS A 121 -9.91 -2.02 0.30
CA LYS A 121 -8.73 -1.93 1.18
C LYS A 121 -7.59 -1.38 0.34
N ALA A 122 -7.02 -0.27 0.76
CA ALA A 122 -5.83 0.30 0.14
C ALA A 122 -4.63 0.11 1.05
N TYR A 123 -3.47 -0.15 0.44
CA TYR A 123 -2.21 -0.34 1.15
C TYR A 123 -1.24 0.74 0.65
N LEU A 124 -0.59 1.44 1.57
CA LEU A 124 0.37 2.48 1.27
C LEU A 124 1.74 2.09 1.84
N PHE A 125 2.77 2.12 1.00
CA PHE A 125 4.16 2.10 1.49
C PHE A 125 4.40 3.33 2.35
N SER A 126 4.85 3.15 3.58
CA SER A 126 4.95 4.25 4.54
C SER A 126 6.19 4.15 5.41
N CYS A 127 6.72 5.31 5.78
CA CYS A 127 7.71 5.51 6.83
C CYS A 127 7.05 6.29 7.97
N ILE A 128 6.85 5.67 9.14
CA ILE A 128 6.11 6.27 10.28
C ILE A 128 6.82 7.55 10.79
N THR A 129 8.13 7.63 10.64
CA THR A 129 8.95 8.77 11.06
C THR A 129 8.84 9.96 10.10
N ASP A 130 8.18 9.82 8.95
CA ASP A 130 8.03 10.90 7.99
C ASP A 130 7.01 11.95 8.47
N GLU A 131 7.44 13.21 8.55
CA GLU A 131 6.60 14.30 9.04
C GLU A 131 5.41 14.61 8.13
N ALA A 132 5.56 14.47 6.81
CA ALA A 132 4.49 14.75 5.86
C ALA A 132 3.37 13.70 6.00
N LEU A 133 3.74 12.43 6.16
CA LEU A 133 2.77 11.37 6.44
C LEU A 133 2.04 11.61 7.78
N GLN A 134 2.78 11.98 8.83
CA GLN A 134 2.16 12.28 10.12
C GLN A 134 1.21 13.48 10.07
N GLN A 135 1.55 14.52 9.31
CA GLN A 135 0.67 15.67 9.09
C GLN A 135 -0.61 15.25 8.37
N ILE A 136 -0.52 14.42 7.32
CA ILE A 136 -1.68 13.89 6.60
C ILE A 136 -2.56 13.05 7.52
N LEU A 137 -1.98 12.17 8.34
CA LEU A 137 -2.74 11.35 9.32
C LEU A 137 -3.45 12.22 10.37
N LYS A 138 -2.78 13.26 10.89
CA LYS A 138 -3.37 14.22 11.85
C LYS A 138 -4.49 15.03 11.21
N ALA A 139 -4.32 15.48 9.97
CA ALA A 139 -5.36 16.19 9.21
C ALA A 139 -6.58 15.30 8.98
N MET A 140 -6.38 14.04 8.57
CA MET A 140 -7.47 13.06 8.42
C MET A 140 -8.23 12.82 9.72
N ARG A 141 -7.55 12.69 10.86
CA ARG A 141 -8.19 12.57 12.18
C ARG A 141 -9.05 13.78 12.55
N THR A 142 -8.64 14.96 12.08
CA THR A 142 -9.35 16.21 12.35
C THR A 142 -10.61 16.31 11.50
N ILE A 143 -10.54 15.89 10.23
CA ILE A 143 -11.66 15.86 9.29
C ILE A 143 -12.66 14.76 9.68
N ASN A 144 -12.16 13.57 10.04
CA ASN A 144 -12.98 12.43 10.43
C ASN A 144 -12.66 12.01 11.86
N ARG A 145 -13.44 12.53 12.82
CA ARG A 145 -13.27 12.18 14.25
C ARG A 145 -13.63 10.74 14.59
N HIS A 146 -14.32 10.02 13.71
CA HIS A 146 -14.74 8.63 13.92
C HIS A 146 -13.73 7.61 13.40
N ILE A 147 -12.68 8.06 12.71
CA ILE A 147 -11.64 7.19 12.19
C ILE A 147 -10.91 6.47 13.34
N ARG A 148 -10.78 5.16 13.23
CA ARG A 148 -10.01 4.37 14.20
C ARG A 148 -8.57 4.25 13.71
N PHE A 149 -7.60 4.51 14.59
CA PHE A 149 -6.19 4.22 14.34
C PHE A 149 -5.78 2.99 15.13
N LYS A 150 -5.09 2.03 14.50
CA LYS A 150 -4.53 0.85 15.17
C LYS A 150 -3.05 0.73 14.83
N GLY A 151 -2.18 0.70 15.84
CA GLY A 151 -0.73 0.51 15.64
C GLY A 151 -0.03 1.71 15.00
N LEU A 152 -0.47 2.93 15.33
CA LEU A 152 0.09 4.22 14.92
C LEU A 152 0.39 5.06 16.16
#